data_AF-A0A0G2E153-F1
#
_entry.id   AF-A0A0G2E153-F1
#
_cell.length_a   1.000
_cell.length_b   1.000
_cell.length_c   1.000
_cell.angle_alpha   90.00
_cell.angle_beta   90.00
_cell.angle_gamma   90.00
#
_symmetry.space_group_name_H-M   'P 1'
#
loop_
_entity.id
_entity.type
_entity.pdbx_description
1 polymer ?
#
loop_
_entity_poly.entity_id
_entity_poly.type
_entity_poly.pdbx_seq_one_letter_code
_entity_poly.pdbx_strand_id
1 'polypeptide(L)'
;MPFPFSLPTTSHLSFQAHYSSSTHPSLPATATSYRSVLRAALKKHKRLPSASQPGNLPTIVSAINDYLPYLLALDAGLSGRQTSGEDIDIVLKSEVIVEWRPMIASSQVPTRDAARIKGLGLDFEIAFAIQTFATVQVLLAREQLLTLYAEDLPSPERRLAAVQNATKHLIIAESLHTYIVQRYNGTSDALNIPAAAVDINEAVQAALSSLSLAETTILFVLKDDPYPALTIQSRSKTDKEWMIKAPDIPKVRAHLFARLSLAASDHAGKAAAGLSSTGTKVSSDLVRYAEDLRRVARAKACRFFGLDADLSGNTGEGIAWLRAGMNELGITGSVASGGPSFSKLKSTIQSHRASPHLLKPGSSNPSWGLDAGKLEESLTISMLEKKWVKINDTMNVQLIPESAPLAASMPSGRDIYKANAWKPVPLAAEELAKMRAPIHNDDGLQRRLGELGIGDSSDEEGADEMTRQTGPVGAFPGTHTHYSRNNRGDEAYF
;
A
#
# COMPACT_ATOMS: atom_id res chain seq x y z
N MET A 1 -4.60 1.57 9.20
CA MET A 1 -5.02 0.54 8.21
C MET A 1 -4.32 0.85 6.90
N PRO A 2 -3.41 0.02 6.38
CA PRO A 2 -2.62 0.33 5.19
C PRO A 2 -3.47 0.38 3.91
N PHE A 3 -3.01 1.15 2.92
CA PHE A 3 -3.71 1.30 1.64
C PHE A 3 -3.77 -0.03 0.84
N PRO A 4 -4.93 -0.39 0.24
CA PRO A 4 -5.09 -1.62 -0.53
C PRO A 4 -4.56 -1.46 -1.97
N PHE A 5 -3.23 -1.46 -2.14
CA PHE A 5 -2.62 -1.40 -3.46
C PHE A 5 -3.01 -2.60 -4.35
N SER A 6 -3.17 -2.35 -5.65
CA SER A 6 -3.12 -3.42 -6.66
C SER A 6 -1.66 -3.81 -6.91
N LEU A 7 -1.42 -4.98 -7.50
CA LEU A 7 -0.08 -5.39 -7.94
C LEU A 7 0.09 -5.18 -9.45
N PRO A 8 1.32 -4.91 -9.93
CA PRO A 8 1.55 -4.62 -11.33
C PRO A 8 1.62 -5.92 -12.12
N THR A 9 1.58 -5.81 -13.44
CA THR A 9 1.84 -6.94 -14.35
C THR A 9 2.87 -6.53 -15.37
N THR A 10 3.69 -7.48 -15.83
CA THR A 10 4.73 -7.23 -16.83
C THR A 10 4.59 -8.12 -18.07
N SER A 11 5.12 -7.66 -19.20
CA SER A 11 5.24 -8.42 -20.45
C SER A 11 6.34 -9.48 -20.37
N HIS A 12 6.43 -10.35 -21.37
CA HIS A 12 7.60 -11.20 -21.55
C HIS A 12 8.83 -10.36 -21.95
N LEU A 13 10.01 -10.75 -21.47
CA LEU A 13 11.30 -10.15 -21.80
C LEU A 13 12.38 -11.22 -21.72
N SER A 14 13.32 -11.19 -22.67
CA SER A 14 14.44 -12.12 -22.74
C SER A 14 15.77 -11.36 -22.66
N PHE A 15 16.43 -11.38 -21.51
CA PHE A 15 17.68 -10.64 -21.30
C PHE A 15 18.83 -11.13 -22.18
N GLN A 16 18.85 -12.43 -22.52
CA GLN A 16 19.87 -13.00 -23.42
C GLN A 16 19.84 -12.41 -24.85
N ALA A 17 18.72 -11.83 -25.27
CA ALA A 17 18.60 -11.12 -26.54
C ALA A 17 19.30 -9.75 -26.51
N HIS A 18 19.39 -9.14 -25.33
CA HIS A 18 19.92 -7.79 -25.12
C HIS A 18 21.32 -7.77 -24.51
N TYR A 19 21.68 -8.81 -23.77
CA TYR A 19 22.94 -8.93 -23.05
C TYR A 19 23.69 -10.20 -23.44
N SER A 20 25.01 -10.14 -23.37
CA SER A 20 25.91 -11.31 -23.34
C SER A 20 26.93 -11.12 -22.23
N SER A 21 27.45 -12.23 -21.72
CA SER A 21 28.59 -12.22 -20.81
C SER A 21 29.67 -13.15 -21.34
N SER A 22 30.91 -12.68 -21.36
CA SER A 22 32.09 -13.50 -21.66
C SER A 22 32.49 -14.38 -20.46
N THR A 23 32.28 -13.86 -19.25
CA THR A 23 32.67 -14.48 -17.98
C THR A 23 31.57 -15.39 -17.43
N HIS A 24 30.31 -15.00 -17.55
CA HIS A 24 29.15 -15.71 -17.00
C HIS A 24 28.04 -15.92 -18.04
N PRO A 25 28.27 -16.75 -19.09
CA PRO A 25 27.40 -16.82 -20.26
C PRO A 25 25.93 -17.16 -19.95
N SER A 26 25.65 -17.90 -18.87
CA SER A 26 24.28 -18.27 -18.49
C SER A 26 23.55 -17.21 -17.66
N LEU A 27 24.22 -16.19 -17.12
CA LEU A 27 23.60 -15.18 -16.24
C LEU A 27 22.39 -14.46 -16.89
N PRO A 28 22.45 -13.94 -18.13
CA PRO A 28 21.28 -13.33 -18.76
C PRO A 28 20.10 -14.30 -18.97
N ALA A 29 20.39 -15.56 -19.27
CA ALA A 29 19.36 -16.58 -19.45
C ALA A 29 18.72 -16.95 -18.11
N THR A 30 19.52 -17.15 -17.07
CA THR A 30 19.02 -17.42 -15.72
C THR A 30 18.19 -16.27 -15.18
N ALA A 31 18.62 -15.01 -15.37
CA ALA A 31 17.84 -13.83 -15.04
C ALA A 31 16.47 -13.81 -15.76
N THR A 32 16.45 -14.21 -17.04
CA THR A 32 15.20 -14.35 -17.83
C THR A 32 14.26 -15.39 -17.22
N SER A 33 14.81 -16.52 -16.80
CA SER A 33 14.07 -17.59 -16.12
C SER A 33 13.44 -17.11 -14.81
N TYR A 34 14.20 -16.46 -13.92
CA TYR A 34 13.64 -15.92 -12.67
C TYR A 34 12.61 -14.81 -12.91
N ARG A 35 12.81 -13.97 -13.94
CA ARG A 35 11.81 -12.99 -14.36
C ARG A 35 10.50 -13.65 -14.78
N SER A 36 10.57 -14.76 -15.51
CA SER A 36 9.39 -15.53 -15.93
C SER A 36 8.58 -16.06 -14.76
N VAL A 37 9.26 -16.53 -13.70
CA VAL A 37 8.64 -16.98 -12.45
C VAL A 37 7.90 -15.82 -11.77
N LEU A 38 8.54 -14.66 -11.65
CA LEU A 38 7.91 -13.46 -11.10
C LEU A 38 6.67 -13.04 -11.91
N ARG A 39 6.79 -12.95 -13.24
CA ARG A 39 5.66 -12.62 -14.13
C ARG A 39 4.50 -13.59 -13.93
N ALA A 40 4.77 -14.88 -13.84
CA ALA A 40 3.75 -15.90 -13.66
C ALA A 40 3.09 -15.82 -12.28
N ALA A 41 3.86 -15.56 -11.21
CA ALA A 41 3.33 -15.32 -9.87
C ALA A 41 2.39 -14.10 -9.82
N LEU A 42 2.76 -12.99 -10.49
CA LEU A 42 1.93 -11.79 -10.61
C LEU A 42 0.66 -12.05 -11.44
N LYS A 43 0.78 -12.77 -12.57
CA LYS A 43 -0.36 -13.16 -13.42
C LYS A 43 -1.33 -14.06 -12.64
N LYS A 44 -0.82 -15.01 -11.86
CA LYS A 44 -1.62 -15.87 -10.97
C LYS A 44 -2.34 -15.02 -9.92
N HIS A 45 -1.65 -14.12 -9.24
CA HIS A 45 -2.25 -13.22 -8.26
C HIS A 45 -3.43 -12.44 -8.84
N LYS A 46 -3.24 -11.82 -10.01
CA LYS A 46 -4.29 -11.05 -10.68
C LYS A 46 -5.53 -11.89 -11.03
N ARG A 47 -5.34 -13.17 -11.38
CA ARG A 47 -6.43 -14.10 -11.74
C ARG A 47 -7.16 -14.68 -10.53
N LEU A 48 -6.55 -14.66 -9.35
CA LEU A 48 -7.17 -15.18 -8.14
C LEU A 48 -8.35 -14.29 -7.70
N PRO A 49 -9.42 -14.87 -7.16
CA PRO A 49 -10.45 -14.12 -6.44
C PRO A 49 -9.82 -13.29 -5.32
N SER A 50 -10.38 -12.11 -5.02
CA SER A 50 -9.85 -11.20 -3.99
C SER A 50 -9.68 -11.84 -2.61
N ALA A 51 -10.50 -12.86 -2.28
CA ALA A 51 -10.36 -13.62 -1.03
C ALA A 51 -9.12 -14.54 -0.99
N SER A 52 -8.63 -15.00 -2.13
CA SER A 52 -7.47 -15.91 -2.25
C SER A 52 -6.15 -15.18 -2.55
N GLN A 53 -6.23 -13.92 -2.97
CA GLN A 53 -5.06 -13.08 -3.27
C GLN A 53 -4.05 -12.95 -2.11
N PRO A 54 -4.48 -12.77 -0.84
CA PRO A 54 -3.58 -12.71 0.31
C PRO A 54 -2.65 -13.93 0.45
N GLY A 55 -3.19 -15.14 0.23
CA GLY A 55 -2.42 -16.38 0.33
C GLY A 55 -1.32 -16.51 -0.71
N ASN A 56 -1.38 -15.73 -1.80
CA ASN A 56 -0.36 -15.74 -2.86
C ASN A 56 0.73 -14.67 -2.65
N LEU A 57 0.60 -13.75 -1.69
CA LEU A 57 1.61 -12.71 -1.45
C LEU A 57 2.99 -13.28 -1.06
N PRO A 58 3.12 -14.31 -0.19
CA PRO A 58 4.43 -14.89 0.14
C PRO A 58 5.15 -15.49 -1.07
N THR A 59 4.40 -16.07 -2.01
CA THR A 59 4.93 -16.59 -3.28
C THR A 59 5.58 -15.49 -4.11
N ILE A 60 4.97 -14.32 -4.17
CA ILE A 60 5.50 -13.17 -4.91
C ILE A 60 6.75 -12.64 -4.23
N VAL A 61 6.77 -12.56 -2.89
CA VAL A 61 7.98 -12.20 -2.13
C VAL A 61 9.13 -13.14 -2.45
N SER A 62 8.90 -14.45 -2.47
CA SER A 62 9.94 -15.42 -2.83
C SER A 62 10.42 -15.21 -4.26
N ALA A 63 9.51 -15.06 -5.23
CA ALA A 63 9.89 -14.83 -6.62
C ALA A 63 10.72 -13.55 -6.81
N ILE A 64 10.41 -12.47 -6.07
CA ILE A 64 11.16 -11.22 -6.10
C ILE A 64 12.54 -11.36 -5.47
N ASN A 65 12.62 -11.94 -4.27
CA ASN A 65 13.89 -12.13 -3.56
C ASN A 65 14.87 -12.99 -4.34
N ASP A 66 14.36 -13.93 -5.13
CA ASP A 66 15.19 -14.79 -5.96
C ASP A 66 15.54 -14.13 -7.29
N TYR A 67 14.74 -13.19 -7.78
CA TYR A 67 15.01 -12.49 -9.03
C TYR A 67 15.95 -11.29 -8.87
N LEU A 68 15.77 -10.48 -7.82
CA LEU A 68 16.54 -9.26 -7.59
C LEU A 68 18.07 -9.45 -7.60
N PRO A 69 18.66 -10.51 -7.01
CA PRO A 69 20.10 -10.72 -7.05
C PRO A 69 20.66 -10.84 -8.47
N TYR A 70 19.92 -11.50 -9.39
CA TYR A 70 20.32 -11.64 -10.78
C TYR A 70 20.23 -10.32 -11.54
N LEU A 71 19.18 -9.52 -11.30
CA LEU A 71 19.06 -8.17 -11.86
C LEU A 71 20.21 -7.27 -11.43
N LEU A 72 20.55 -7.31 -10.15
CA LEU A 72 21.61 -6.47 -9.60
C LEU A 72 23.01 -6.94 -10.03
N ALA A 73 23.20 -8.24 -10.27
CA ALA A 73 24.42 -8.77 -10.86
C ALA A 73 24.60 -8.30 -12.33
N LEU A 74 23.52 -8.27 -13.12
CA LEU A 74 23.54 -7.70 -14.47
C LEU A 74 23.87 -6.19 -14.44
N ASP A 75 23.27 -5.44 -13.53
CA ASP A 75 23.53 -4.01 -13.31
C ASP A 75 24.99 -3.74 -12.92
N ALA A 76 25.51 -4.53 -11.98
CA ALA A 76 26.89 -4.44 -11.54
C ALA A 76 27.85 -4.70 -12.70
N GLY A 77 27.61 -5.75 -13.49
CA GLY A 77 28.45 -6.09 -14.62
C GLY A 77 28.42 -5.05 -15.76
N LEU A 78 27.27 -4.43 -16.03
CA LEU A 78 27.16 -3.29 -16.97
C LEU A 78 27.91 -2.05 -16.46
N SER A 79 27.98 -1.88 -15.14
CA SER A 79 28.66 -0.76 -14.49
C SER A 79 30.15 -1.01 -14.23
N GLY A 80 30.69 -2.18 -14.60
CA GLY A 80 32.06 -2.60 -14.23
C GLY A 80 32.28 -2.77 -12.72
N ARG A 81 31.20 -2.99 -11.94
CA ARG A 81 31.24 -3.23 -10.50
C ARG A 81 31.30 -4.72 -10.20
N GLN A 82 32.02 -5.07 -9.14
CA GLN A 82 32.11 -6.44 -8.65
C GLN A 82 30.83 -6.87 -7.92
N THR A 83 30.45 -8.13 -8.11
CA THR A 83 29.40 -8.79 -7.30
C THR A 83 30.03 -9.92 -6.52
N SER A 84 29.92 -9.88 -5.19
CA SER A 84 30.48 -10.91 -4.30
C SER A 84 31.98 -11.18 -4.51
N GLY A 85 32.73 -10.14 -4.90
CA GLY A 85 34.17 -10.22 -5.17
C GLY A 85 34.54 -10.77 -6.55
N GLU A 86 33.56 -11.07 -7.41
CA GLU A 86 33.77 -11.51 -8.78
C GLU A 86 33.53 -10.38 -9.79
N ASP A 87 34.38 -10.32 -10.80
CA ASP A 87 34.22 -9.44 -11.96
C ASP A 87 33.25 -10.09 -12.96
N ILE A 88 32.14 -9.40 -13.22
CA ILE A 88 31.14 -9.83 -14.20
C ILE A 88 31.25 -8.90 -15.39
N ASP A 89 31.66 -9.43 -16.53
CA ASP A 89 31.68 -8.68 -17.79
C ASP A 89 30.36 -8.87 -18.53
N ILE A 90 29.57 -7.79 -18.66
CA ILE A 90 28.31 -7.77 -19.41
C ILE A 90 28.44 -6.82 -20.60
N VAL A 91 28.19 -7.35 -21.79
CA VAL A 91 28.14 -6.60 -23.03
C VAL A 91 26.68 -6.34 -23.41
N LEU A 92 26.33 -5.07 -23.56
CA LEU A 92 25.06 -4.62 -24.12
C LEU A 92 25.05 -4.82 -25.65
N LYS A 93 24.19 -5.72 -26.14
CA LYS A 93 23.97 -5.97 -27.57
C LYS A 93 22.95 -5.00 -28.15
N SER A 94 21.87 -4.76 -27.42
CA SER A 94 20.79 -3.85 -27.80
C SER A 94 20.06 -3.38 -26.55
N GLU A 95 19.50 -2.16 -26.62
CA GLU A 95 18.81 -1.56 -25.48
C GLU A 95 17.62 -2.41 -25.03
N VAL A 96 17.51 -2.65 -23.72
CA VAL A 96 16.37 -3.37 -23.16
C VAL A 96 15.16 -2.45 -23.12
N ILE A 97 14.04 -2.92 -23.67
CA ILE A 97 12.75 -2.25 -23.54
C ILE A 97 11.84 -3.14 -22.70
N VAL A 98 11.43 -2.61 -21.56
CA VAL A 98 10.66 -3.33 -20.56
C VAL A 98 9.24 -2.77 -20.54
N GLU A 99 8.23 -3.64 -20.45
CA GLU A 99 6.85 -3.18 -20.30
C GLU A 99 6.26 -3.58 -18.95
N TRP A 100 5.81 -2.57 -18.20
CA TRP A 100 5.12 -2.74 -16.92
C TRP A 100 3.75 -2.07 -16.99
N ARG A 101 2.77 -2.63 -16.27
CA ARG A 101 1.49 -1.95 -16.03
C ARG A 101 1.58 -1.21 -14.69
N PRO A 102 1.44 0.13 -14.66
CA PRO A 102 1.49 0.89 -13.43
C PRO A 102 0.23 0.66 -12.58
N MET A 103 0.36 0.86 -11.26
CA MET A 103 -0.64 0.60 -10.22
C MET A 103 -1.20 1.89 -9.62
N ILE A 104 -0.35 2.92 -9.52
CA ILE A 104 -0.66 4.17 -8.81
C ILE A 104 -1.23 5.20 -9.79
N ALA A 105 -0.96 5.03 -11.08
CA ALA A 105 -1.46 5.88 -12.13
C ALA A 105 -3.00 5.98 -12.10
N SER A 106 -3.53 7.20 -12.17
CA SER A 106 -4.96 7.43 -12.29
C SER A 106 -5.49 6.75 -13.55
N SER A 107 -6.43 5.81 -13.43
CA SER A 107 -7.14 5.34 -14.63
C SER A 107 -8.13 6.42 -15.06
N GLN A 108 -8.01 6.91 -16.29
CA GLN A 108 -8.98 7.85 -16.87
C GLN A 108 -10.37 7.21 -17.07
N VAL A 109 -10.45 5.87 -17.03
CA VAL A 109 -11.69 5.12 -17.24
C VAL A 109 -11.91 4.15 -16.06
N PRO A 110 -13.00 4.31 -15.27
CA PRO A 110 -13.25 3.52 -14.04
C PRO A 110 -13.33 1.99 -14.18
N THR A 111 -13.23 1.45 -15.39
CA THR A 111 -13.38 0.01 -15.70
C THR A 111 -12.26 -0.54 -16.58
N ARG A 112 -11.28 0.28 -16.98
CA ARG A 112 -10.17 -0.15 -17.83
C ARG A 112 -8.86 -0.10 -17.06
N ASP A 113 -8.12 -1.21 -17.10
CA ASP A 113 -6.75 -1.27 -16.58
C ASP A 113 -5.87 -0.21 -17.27
N ALA A 114 -4.89 0.30 -16.53
CA ALA A 114 -3.87 1.17 -17.10
C ALA A 114 -3.14 0.45 -18.25
N ALA A 115 -2.81 1.22 -19.30
CA ALA A 115 -1.98 0.73 -20.39
C ALA A 115 -0.59 0.34 -19.86
N ARG A 116 0.03 -0.66 -20.48
CA ARG A 116 1.45 -0.95 -20.20
C ARG A 116 2.29 0.22 -20.68
N ILE A 117 3.25 0.62 -19.87
CA ILE A 117 4.25 1.62 -20.18
C ILE A 117 5.54 0.93 -20.59
N LYS A 118 6.20 1.46 -21.61
CA LYS A 118 7.51 0.99 -22.05
C LYS A 118 8.59 1.85 -21.39
N GLY A 119 9.53 1.22 -20.70
CA GLY A 119 10.71 1.86 -20.14
C GLY A 119 11.98 1.31 -20.76
N LEU A 120 13.01 2.14 -20.80
CA LEU A 120 14.33 1.81 -21.35
C LEU A 120 15.27 1.41 -20.22
N GLY A 121 16.11 0.41 -20.50
CA GLY A 121 17.23 0.02 -19.65
C GLY A 121 16.85 -0.86 -18.46
N LEU A 122 17.91 -1.33 -17.79
CA LEU A 122 17.80 -2.23 -16.64
C LEU A 122 17.33 -1.51 -15.38
N ASP A 123 17.67 -0.24 -15.20
CA ASP A 123 17.23 0.59 -14.09
C ASP A 123 15.71 0.66 -13.96
N PHE A 124 15.01 0.73 -15.10
CA PHE A 124 13.56 0.74 -15.12
C PHE A 124 12.96 -0.58 -14.59
N GLU A 125 13.51 -1.73 -14.99
CA GLU A 125 13.11 -3.04 -14.46
C GLU A 125 13.43 -3.17 -12.98
N ILE A 126 14.62 -2.73 -12.53
CA ILE A 126 15.03 -2.76 -11.12
C ILE A 126 14.07 -1.91 -10.28
N ALA A 127 13.79 -0.68 -10.69
CA ALA A 127 12.89 0.21 -9.98
C ALA A 127 11.48 -0.40 -9.86
N PHE A 128 10.94 -0.99 -10.94
CA PHE A 128 9.64 -1.66 -10.88
C PHE A 128 9.64 -2.93 -10.03
N ALA A 129 10.70 -3.74 -10.08
CA ALA A 129 10.81 -4.94 -9.25
C ALA A 129 10.85 -4.59 -7.76
N ILE A 130 11.65 -3.58 -7.38
CA ILE A 130 11.74 -3.08 -5.99
C ILE A 130 10.44 -2.40 -5.56
N GLN A 131 9.80 -1.60 -6.43
CA GLN A 131 8.51 -0.98 -6.15
C GLN A 131 7.41 -2.03 -5.92
N THR A 132 7.42 -3.09 -6.73
CA THR A 132 6.52 -4.23 -6.54
C THR A 132 6.79 -4.88 -5.20
N PHE A 133 8.06 -5.04 -4.83
CA PHE A 133 8.43 -5.61 -3.54
C PHE A 133 7.87 -4.80 -2.36
N ALA A 134 8.10 -3.48 -2.37
CA ALA A 134 7.60 -2.58 -1.33
C ALA A 134 6.07 -2.65 -1.22
N THR A 135 5.38 -2.67 -2.37
CA THR A 135 3.92 -2.80 -2.42
C THR A 135 3.43 -4.12 -1.80
N VAL A 136 4.08 -5.24 -2.11
CA VAL A 136 3.75 -6.55 -1.51
C VAL A 136 3.96 -6.54 0.00
N GLN A 137 4.99 -5.85 0.49
CA GLN A 137 5.21 -5.69 1.94
C GLN A 137 4.07 -4.91 2.60
N VAL A 138 3.61 -3.82 2.01
CA VAL A 138 2.43 -3.08 2.51
C VAL A 138 1.19 -3.97 2.55
N LEU A 139 0.97 -4.80 1.52
CA LEU A 139 -0.15 -5.75 1.50
C LEU A 139 -0.02 -6.83 2.56
N LEU A 140 1.19 -7.35 2.82
CA LEU A 140 1.41 -8.28 3.93
C LEU A 140 1.13 -7.63 5.29
N ALA A 141 1.54 -6.37 5.48
CA ALA A 141 1.19 -5.61 6.69
C ALA A 141 -0.32 -5.47 6.85
N ARG A 142 -1.02 -5.21 5.74
CA ARG A 142 -2.49 -5.13 5.70
C ARG A 142 -3.14 -6.43 6.17
N GLU A 143 -2.68 -7.57 5.66
CA GLU A 143 -3.21 -8.89 6.04
C GLU A 143 -2.99 -9.21 7.52
N GLN A 144 -1.82 -8.87 8.07
CA GLN A 144 -1.58 -9.01 9.51
C GLN A 144 -2.58 -8.20 10.33
N LEU A 145 -2.88 -6.96 9.92
CA LEU A 145 -3.79 -6.08 10.66
C LEU A 145 -5.27 -6.46 10.49
N LEU A 146 -5.66 -7.09 9.38
CA LEU A 146 -7.02 -7.60 9.20
C LEU A 146 -7.39 -8.66 10.25
N THR A 147 -6.42 -9.41 10.75
CA THR A 147 -6.64 -10.38 11.84
C THR A 147 -7.16 -9.74 13.13
N LEU A 148 -6.94 -8.44 13.32
CA LEU A 148 -7.45 -7.68 14.47
C LEU A 148 -8.97 -7.48 14.45
N TYR A 149 -9.59 -7.72 13.29
CA TYR A 149 -11.02 -7.54 13.05
C TYR A 149 -11.73 -8.87 12.76
N ALA A 150 -11.13 -10.00 13.15
CA ALA A 150 -11.77 -11.31 13.11
C ALA A 150 -13.05 -11.36 13.98
N GLU A 151 -13.96 -12.31 13.71
CA GLU A 151 -15.24 -12.42 14.43
C GLU A 151 -15.01 -12.70 15.91
N ASP A 152 -14.00 -13.52 16.19
CA ASP A 152 -13.49 -13.74 17.53
C ASP A 152 -12.38 -12.72 17.85
N LEU A 153 -12.47 -12.12 19.04
CA LEU A 153 -11.46 -11.20 19.54
C LEU A 153 -10.11 -11.93 19.67
N PRO A 154 -9.04 -11.43 19.02
CA PRO A 154 -7.73 -12.05 19.13
C PRO A 154 -7.21 -11.91 20.56
N SER A 155 -6.48 -12.93 21.03
CA SER A 155 -5.76 -12.84 22.30
C SER A 155 -4.76 -11.67 22.29
N PRO A 156 -4.40 -11.10 23.45
CA PRO A 156 -3.41 -10.02 23.53
C PRO A 156 -2.08 -10.36 22.83
N GLU A 157 -1.64 -11.61 22.94
CA GLU A 157 -0.44 -12.12 22.28
C GLU A 157 -0.57 -12.10 20.75
N ARG A 158 -1.72 -12.56 20.21
CA ARG A 158 -1.99 -12.54 18.76
C ARG A 158 -2.09 -11.11 18.24
N ARG A 159 -2.72 -10.20 18.99
CA ARG A 159 -2.76 -8.78 18.66
C ARG A 159 -1.36 -8.18 18.60
N LEU A 160 -0.53 -8.44 19.60
CA LEU A 160 0.84 -7.95 19.64
C LEU A 160 1.66 -8.49 18.46
N ALA A 161 1.56 -9.79 18.18
CA ALA A 161 2.25 -10.41 17.06
C ALA A 161 1.82 -9.82 15.70
N ALA A 162 0.51 -9.63 15.49
CA ALA A 162 -0.03 -9.01 14.29
C ALA A 162 0.51 -7.58 14.08
N VAL A 163 0.48 -6.75 15.12
CA VAL A 163 1.01 -5.37 15.06
C VAL A 163 2.52 -5.37 14.81
N GLN A 164 3.28 -6.24 15.49
CA GLN A 164 4.73 -6.34 15.29
C GLN A 164 5.09 -6.80 13.88
N ASN A 165 4.40 -7.81 13.34
CA ASN A 165 4.65 -8.29 11.99
C ASN A 165 4.28 -7.24 10.94
N ALA A 166 3.14 -6.56 11.09
CA ALA A 166 2.76 -5.44 10.23
C ALA A 166 3.81 -4.32 10.26
N THR A 167 4.30 -3.97 11.44
CA THR A 167 5.37 -2.97 11.61
C THR A 167 6.64 -3.37 10.88
N LYS A 168 7.07 -4.63 10.96
CA LYS A 168 8.26 -5.13 10.23
C LYS A 168 8.10 -4.97 8.73
N HIS A 169 6.95 -5.37 8.19
CA HIS A 169 6.67 -5.26 6.76
C HIS A 169 6.69 -3.80 6.28
N LEU A 170 6.10 -2.86 7.03
CA LEU A 170 6.09 -1.44 6.65
C LEU A 170 7.48 -0.78 6.74
N ILE A 171 8.31 -1.17 7.70
CA ILE A 171 9.72 -0.72 7.77
C ILE A 171 10.49 -1.21 6.54
N ILE A 172 10.26 -2.46 6.11
CA ILE A 172 10.87 -2.98 4.89
C ILE A 172 10.37 -2.17 3.68
N ALA A 173 9.07 -1.91 3.56
CA ALA A 173 8.50 -1.10 2.47
C ALA A 173 9.12 0.31 2.40
N GLU A 174 9.21 1.01 3.54
CA GLU A 174 9.87 2.32 3.64
C GLU A 174 11.31 2.25 3.14
N SER A 175 12.10 1.28 3.63
CA SER A 175 13.50 1.14 3.26
C SER A 175 13.72 0.83 1.77
N LEU A 176 12.78 0.12 1.14
CA LEU A 176 12.80 -0.18 -0.30
C LEU A 176 12.49 1.06 -1.15
N HIS A 177 11.50 1.86 -0.76
CA HIS A 177 11.20 3.14 -1.41
C HIS A 177 12.39 4.11 -1.28
N THR A 178 12.97 4.20 -0.09
CA THR A 178 14.16 5.00 0.17
C THR A 178 15.36 4.53 -0.67
N TYR A 179 15.53 3.22 -0.87
CA TYR A 179 16.58 2.68 -1.74
C TYR A 179 16.39 3.11 -3.21
N ILE A 180 15.15 3.11 -3.72
CA ILE A 180 14.87 3.60 -5.09
C ILE A 180 15.27 5.08 -5.22
N VAL A 181 14.89 5.92 -4.25
CA VAL A 181 15.27 7.35 -4.22
C VAL A 181 16.78 7.53 -4.17
N GLN A 182 17.48 6.76 -3.35
CA GLN A 182 18.95 6.81 -3.27
C GLN A 182 19.62 6.41 -4.58
N ARG A 183 19.05 5.44 -5.30
CA ARG A 183 19.54 5.05 -6.62
C ARG A 183 19.40 6.17 -7.65
N TYR A 184 18.28 6.92 -7.64
CA TYR A 184 18.13 8.10 -8.51
C TYR A 184 19.19 9.16 -8.25
N ASN A 185 19.53 9.40 -6.98
CA ASN A 185 20.53 10.39 -6.60
C ASN A 185 21.98 9.93 -6.85
N GLY A 186 22.21 8.62 -6.96
CA GLY A 186 23.53 8.03 -7.18
C GLY A 186 23.94 7.92 -8.65
N THR A 187 22.99 8.04 -9.59
CA THR A 187 23.27 7.96 -11.03
C THR A 187 23.50 9.37 -11.58
N SER A 188 24.65 9.60 -12.22
CA SER A 188 24.98 10.90 -12.84
C SER A 188 24.14 11.22 -14.07
N ASP A 189 23.64 10.19 -14.75
CA ASP A 189 22.70 10.32 -15.85
C ASP A 189 21.27 10.31 -15.32
N ALA A 190 20.50 11.33 -15.68
CA ALA A 190 19.07 11.36 -15.37
C ALA A 190 18.41 10.13 -16.00
N LEU A 191 17.91 9.21 -15.17
CA LEU A 191 17.19 8.03 -15.67
C LEU A 191 16.04 8.50 -16.55
N ASN A 192 16.01 8.03 -17.80
CA ASN A 192 14.98 8.39 -18.77
C ASN A 192 13.67 7.66 -18.44
N ILE A 193 13.01 8.13 -17.38
CA ILE A 193 11.76 7.59 -16.89
C ILE A 193 10.62 8.22 -17.68
N PRO A 194 9.80 7.41 -18.40
CA PRO A 194 8.62 7.92 -19.07
C PRO A 194 7.73 8.68 -18.10
N ALA A 195 7.18 9.82 -18.52
CA ALA A 195 6.31 10.63 -17.66
C ALA A 195 5.00 9.92 -17.21
N ALA A 196 4.67 8.79 -17.87
CA ALA A 196 3.57 7.90 -17.53
C ALA A 196 3.94 6.85 -16.46
N ALA A 197 5.23 6.68 -16.15
CA ALA A 197 5.76 5.77 -15.14
C ALA A 197 5.70 6.36 -13.73
N VAL A 198 4.49 6.78 -13.33
CA VAL A 198 4.22 7.46 -12.05
C VAL A 198 4.71 6.63 -10.87
N ASP A 199 4.55 5.31 -10.94
CA ASP A 199 4.90 4.36 -9.88
C ASP A 199 6.36 4.45 -9.46
N ILE A 200 7.29 4.69 -10.39
CA ILE A 200 8.73 4.71 -10.08
C ILE A 200 9.29 6.13 -10.01
N ASN A 201 8.46 7.17 -10.20
CA ASN A 201 8.91 8.55 -10.11
C ASN A 201 9.51 8.87 -8.73
N GLU A 202 10.63 9.58 -8.68
CA GLU A 202 11.35 9.89 -7.44
C GLU A 202 10.47 10.57 -6.37
N ALA A 203 9.67 11.57 -6.76
CA ALA A 203 8.79 12.28 -5.82
C ALA A 203 7.70 11.36 -5.26
N VAL A 204 7.16 10.46 -6.09
CA VAL A 204 6.19 9.44 -5.65
C VAL A 204 6.85 8.45 -4.70
N GLN A 205 8.07 8.00 -4.99
CA GLN A 205 8.82 7.08 -4.11
C GLN A 205 9.14 7.72 -2.76
N ALA A 206 9.58 8.98 -2.73
CA ALA A 206 9.79 9.72 -1.49
C ALA A 206 8.49 9.89 -0.68
N ALA A 207 7.37 10.13 -1.37
CA ALA A 207 6.06 10.23 -0.74
C ALA A 207 5.58 8.89 -0.17
N LEU A 208 5.79 7.77 -0.88
CA LEU A 208 5.45 6.43 -0.40
C LEU A 208 6.32 6.01 0.79
N SER A 209 7.62 6.33 0.78
CA SER A 209 8.51 6.16 1.93
C SER A 209 7.96 6.90 3.16
N SER A 210 7.60 8.18 3.00
CA SER A 210 6.98 8.98 4.06
C SER A 210 5.64 8.40 4.54
N LEU A 211 4.84 7.84 3.62
CA LEU A 211 3.56 7.21 3.95
C LEU A 211 3.76 5.95 4.81
N SER A 212 4.67 5.06 4.40
CA SER A 212 5.00 3.85 5.17
C SER A 212 5.55 4.20 6.56
N LEU A 213 6.34 5.28 6.68
CA LEU A 213 6.83 5.77 7.97
C LEU A 213 5.70 6.30 8.88
N ALA A 214 4.72 7.01 8.31
CA ALA A 214 3.54 7.47 9.03
C ALA A 214 2.72 6.28 9.57
N GLU A 215 2.44 5.29 8.72
CA GLU A 215 1.71 4.08 9.10
C GLU A 215 2.44 3.31 10.21
N THR A 216 3.76 3.12 10.07
CA THR A 216 4.61 2.45 11.07
C THR A 216 4.56 3.18 12.41
N THR A 217 4.63 4.51 12.40
CA THR A 217 4.58 5.34 13.62
C THR A 217 3.23 5.21 14.33
N ILE A 218 2.12 5.17 13.59
CA ILE A 218 0.79 4.92 14.20
C ILE A 218 0.66 3.49 14.72
N LEU A 219 1.25 2.49 14.07
CA LEU A 219 1.23 1.11 14.58
C LEU A 219 1.97 0.98 15.91
N PHE A 220 3.05 1.74 16.10
CA PHE A 220 3.73 1.80 17.39
C PHE A 220 2.80 2.29 18.50
N VAL A 221 1.99 3.31 18.23
CA VAL A 221 0.98 3.80 19.17
C VAL A 221 -0.13 2.77 19.37
N LEU A 222 -0.64 2.16 18.29
CA LEU A 222 -1.72 1.17 18.33
C LEU A 222 -1.38 -0.06 19.19
N LYS A 223 -0.09 -0.45 19.23
CA LYS A 223 0.40 -1.56 20.03
C LYS A 223 -0.04 -1.46 21.49
N ASP A 224 0.08 -0.28 22.06
CA ASP A 224 -0.16 -0.02 23.49
C ASP A 224 -1.43 0.85 23.72
N ASP A 225 -2.19 1.17 22.67
CA ASP A 225 -3.47 1.88 22.73
C ASP A 225 -4.64 0.90 22.90
N PRO A 226 -5.31 0.89 24.08
CA PRO A 226 -6.38 -0.05 24.37
C PRO A 226 -7.72 0.35 23.76
N TYR A 227 -7.95 1.64 23.48
CA TYR A 227 -9.28 2.15 23.16
C TYR A 227 -9.86 1.65 21.83
N PRO A 228 -9.08 1.53 20.74
CA PRO A 228 -9.56 0.89 19.52
C PRO A 228 -10.15 -0.50 19.76
N ALA A 229 -9.46 -1.33 20.53
CA ALA A 229 -9.93 -2.67 20.88
C ALA A 229 -11.23 -2.62 21.69
N LEU A 230 -11.37 -1.67 22.63
CA LEU A 230 -12.61 -1.49 23.38
C LEU A 230 -13.80 -1.11 22.49
N THR A 231 -13.58 -0.26 21.47
CA THR A 231 -14.67 0.09 20.54
C THR A 231 -15.13 -1.11 19.72
N ILE A 232 -14.21 -2.01 19.39
CA ILE A 232 -14.51 -3.27 18.72
C ILE A 232 -15.23 -4.23 19.69
N GLN A 233 -14.73 -4.39 20.92
CA GLN A 233 -15.35 -5.21 21.97
C GLN A 233 -16.75 -4.75 22.35
N SER A 234 -17.03 -3.44 22.32
CA SER A 234 -18.38 -2.91 22.57
C SER A 234 -19.44 -3.39 21.57
N ARG A 235 -19.02 -4.06 20.48
CA ARG A 235 -19.88 -4.74 19.51
C ARG A 235 -20.24 -6.17 19.93
N SER A 236 -19.43 -6.79 20.78
CA SER A 236 -19.71 -8.10 21.35
C SER A 236 -20.79 -7.98 22.42
N LYS A 237 -21.80 -8.86 22.37
CA LYS A 237 -22.86 -8.92 23.40
C LYS A 237 -22.38 -9.56 24.71
N THR A 238 -21.28 -10.31 24.66
CA THR A 238 -20.80 -11.15 25.76
C THR A 238 -19.75 -10.47 26.64
N ASP A 239 -19.00 -9.50 26.13
CA ASP A 239 -17.95 -8.80 26.87
C ASP A 239 -18.41 -7.41 27.37
N LYS A 240 -18.50 -7.27 28.69
CA LYS A 240 -18.89 -6.03 29.40
C LYS A 240 -17.80 -5.54 30.35
N GLU A 241 -16.62 -6.14 30.37
CA GLU A 241 -15.57 -5.81 31.36
C GLU A 241 -15.10 -4.35 31.21
N TRP A 242 -15.04 -3.87 29.96
CA TRP A 242 -14.76 -2.48 29.62
C TRP A 242 -15.77 -1.45 30.18
N MET A 243 -16.97 -1.89 30.55
CA MET A 243 -17.97 -1.04 31.21
C MET A 243 -17.66 -0.82 32.69
N ILE A 244 -16.84 -1.68 33.29
CA ILE A 244 -16.55 -1.72 34.73
C ILE A 244 -15.30 -0.89 35.04
N LYS A 245 -14.27 -0.93 34.20
CA LYS A 245 -13.03 -0.17 34.41
C LYS A 245 -12.46 0.41 33.11
N ALA A 246 -12.03 1.66 33.15
CA ALA A 246 -11.24 2.24 32.05
C ALA A 246 -9.88 1.54 31.97
N PRO A 247 -9.34 1.29 30.76
CA PRO A 247 -7.96 0.84 30.63
C PRO A 247 -7.00 1.82 31.28
N ASP A 248 -5.97 1.29 31.94
CA ASP A 248 -4.96 2.09 32.60
C ASP A 248 -3.87 2.47 31.59
N ILE A 249 -3.71 3.77 31.33
CA ILE A 249 -2.62 4.33 30.53
C ILE A 249 -1.84 5.28 31.44
N PRO A 250 -0.56 5.00 31.73
CA PRO A 250 0.27 5.92 32.49
C PRO A 250 0.36 7.29 31.81
N LYS A 251 0.27 8.38 32.58
CA LYS A 251 0.31 9.76 32.09
C LYS A 251 1.47 10.04 31.12
N VAL A 252 2.69 9.62 31.49
CA VAL A 252 3.90 9.77 30.65
C VAL A 252 3.74 9.13 29.27
N ARG A 253 2.99 8.03 29.16
CA ARG A 253 2.74 7.36 27.88
C ARG A 253 1.69 8.10 27.06
N ALA A 254 0.66 8.69 27.68
CA ALA A 254 -0.34 9.48 26.96
C ALA A 254 0.30 10.66 26.22
N HIS A 255 1.11 11.48 26.91
CA HIS A 255 1.81 12.58 26.26
C HIS A 255 2.80 12.13 25.16
N LEU A 256 3.53 11.03 25.40
CA LEU A 256 4.39 10.44 24.36
C LEU A 256 3.59 10.02 23.12
N PHE A 257 2.48 9.31 23.29
CA PHE A 257 1.63 8.86 22.19
C PHE A 257 1.02 10.03 21.42
N ALA A 258 0.69 11.13 22.09
CA ALA A 258 0.27 12.36 21.42
C ALA A 258 1.37 12.86 20.47
N ARG A 259 2.61 12.96 20.96
CA ARG A 259 3.76 13.41 20.15
C ARG A 259 4.13 12.45 19.02
N LEU A 260 4.04 11.14 19.23
CA LEU A 260 4.26 10.16 18.16
C LEU A 260 3.17 10.28 17.08
N SER A 261 1.91 10.50 17.48
CA SER A 261 0.80 10.69 16.54
C SER A 261 0.96 11.97 15.72
N LEU A 262 1.51 13.04 16.29
CA LEU A 262 1.87 14.25 15.54
C LEU A 262 3.00 14.00 14.53
N ALA A 263 4.04 13.26 14.89
CA ALA A 263 5.10 12.88 13.94
C ALA A 263 4.53 12.05 12.77
N ALA A 264 3.63 11.11 13.06
CA ALA A 264 2.93 10.39 12.01
C ALA A 264 2.10 11.29 11.10
N SER A 265 1.46 12.33 11.65
CA SER A 265 0.74 13.33 10.86
C SER A 265 1.68 14.11 9.96
N ASP A 266 2.85 14.52 10.45
CA ASP A 266 3.84 15.24 9.65
C ASP A 266 4.34 14.39 8.48
N HIS A 267 4.63 13.10 8.71
CA HIS A 267 5.01 12.17 7.64
C HIS A 267 3.88 11.93 6.63
N ALA A 268 2.65 11.76 7.09
CA ALA A 268 1.48 11.63 6.21
C ALA A 268 1.22 12.92 5.41
N GLY A 269 1.48 14.09 6.01
CA GLY A 269 1.42 15.38 5.33
C GLY A 269 2.46 15.53 4.22
N LYS A 270 3.71 15.10 4.48
CA LYS A 270 4.76 15.02 3.45
C LYS A 270 4.35 14.09 2.32
N ALA A 271 3.79 12.93 2.65
CA ALA A 271 3.27 11.98 1.66
C ALA A 271 2.15 12.60 0.80
N ALA A 272 1.14 13.20 1.43
CA ALA A 272 0.03 13.83 0.72
C ALA A 272 0.50 14.97 -0.20
N ALA A 273 1.42 15.81 0.26
CA ALA A 273 2.01 16.88 -0.54
C ALA A 273 2.83 16.35 -1.72
N GLY A 274 3.68 15.34 -1.47
CA GLY A 274 4.50 14.70 -2.51
C GLY A 274 3.64 14.04 -3.59
N LEU A 275 2.60 13.29 -3.21
CA LEU A 275 1.67 12.67 -4.16
C LEU A 275 0.87 13.71 -4.95
N SER A 276 0.45 14.80 -4.30
CA SER A 276 -0.32 15.88 -4.95
C SER A 276 0.53 16.71 -5.92
N SER A 277 1.83 16.84 -5.66
CA SER A 277 2.76 17.59 -6.53
C SER A 277 2.86 16.98 -7.94
N THR A 278 2.56 15.70 -8.08
CA THR A 278 2.52 14.96 -9.36
C THR A 278 1.23 15.23 -10.16
N GLY A 279 0.31 16.03 -9.63
CA GLY A 279 -0.95 16.42 -10.27
C GLY A 279 -1.96 15.27 -10.37
N THR A 280 -2.76 15.26 -11.44
CA THR A 280 -3.82 14.25 -11.66
C THR A 280 -3.29 12.87 -12.05
N LYS A 281 -1.97 12.68 -12.15
CA LYS A 281 -1.37 11.41 -12.57
C LYS A 281 -1.47 10.31 -11.52
N VAL A 282 -1.58 10.67 -10.25
CA VAL A 282 -1.72 9.74 -9.11
C VAL A 282 -3.20 9.51 -8.82
N SER A 283 -3.57 8.29 -8.43
CA SER A 283 -4.93 7.98 -7.98
C SER A 283 -5.40 8.92 -6.86
N SER A 284 -6.57 9.53 -7.04
CA SER A 284 -7.20 10.42 -6.06
C SER A 284 -7.48 9.70 -4.74
N ASP A 285 -7.70 8.39 -4.77
CA ASP A 285 -7.94 7.59 -3.56
C ASP A 285 -6.68 7.49 -2.70
N LEU A 286 -5.50 7.38 -3.30
CA LEU A 286 -4.24 7.34 -2.55
C LEU A 286 -3.90 8.71 -1.93
N VAL A 287 -4.14 9.79 -2.67
CA VAL A 287 -3.98 11.16 -2.15
C VAL A 287 -4.94 11.41 -0.99
N ARG A 288 -6.22 11.03 -1.16
CA ARG A 288 -7.22 11.12 -0.09
C ARG A 288 -6.84 10.27 1.12
N TYR A 289 -6.35 9.06 0.90
CA TYR A 289 -5.88 8.18 1.96
C TYR A 289 -4.77 8.82 2.79
N ALA A 290 -3.74 9.40 2.14
CA ALA A 290 -2.64 10.07 2.85
C ALA A 290 -3.14 11.28 3.67
N GLU A 291 -4.08 12.04 3.13
CA GLU A 291 -4.72 13.17 3.81
C GLU A 291 -5.62 12.73 4.99
N ASP A 292 -6.40 11.66 4.81
CA ASP A 292 -7.19 11.08 5.89
C ASP A 292 -6.28 10.51 6.99
N LEU A 293 -5.16 9.85 6.64
CA LEU A 293 -4.17 9.38 7.61
C LEU A 293 -3.57 10.54 8.41
N ARG A 294 -3.23 11.65 7.74
CA ARG A 294 -2.76 12.88 8.38
C ARG A 294 -3.75 13.40 9.43
N ARG A 295 -5.03 13.44 9.08
CA ARG A 295 -6.13 13.89 9.96
C ARG A 295 -6.38 12.91 11.11
N VAL A 296 -6.37 11.60 10.84
CA VAL A 296 -6.51 10.56 11.85
C VAL A 296 -5.38 10.63 12.87
N ALA A 297 -4.15 10.82 12.41
CA ALA A 297 -2.99 10.98 13.27
C ALA A 297 -3.10 12.22 14.19
N ARG A 298 -3.56 13.36 13.66
CA ARG A 298 -3.86 14.56 14.49
C ARG A 298 -4.99 14.32 15.48
N ALA A 299 -6.07 13.67 15.05
CA ALA A 299 -7.19 13.35 15.93
C ALA A 299 -6.77 12.41 17.07
N LYS A 300 -5.91 11.41 16.79
CA LYS A 300 -5.29 10.57 17.81
C LYS A 300 -4.45 11.39 18.79
N ALA A 301 -3.65 12.35 18.29
CA ALA A 301 -2.89 13.25 19.15
C ALA A 301 -3.79 14.02 20.11
N CYS A 302 -4.87 14.61 19.59
CA CYS A 302 -5.89 15.29 20.40
C CYS A 302 -6.49 14.35 21.45
N ARG A 303 -6.84 13.12 21.09
CA ARG A 303 -7.34 12.13 22.07
C ARG A 303 -6.32 11.87 23.19
N PHE A 304 -5.04 11.71 22.85
CA PHE A 304 -4.01 11.46 23.86
C PHE A 304 -3.70 12.68 24.73
N PHE A 305 -3.76 13.91 24.20
CA PHE A 305 -3.73 15.12 25.04
C PHE A 305 -4.94 15.19 25.96
N GLY A 306 -6.12 14.82 25.47
CA GLY A 306 -7.32 14.76 26.30
C GLY A 306 -7.20 13.72 27.42
N LEU A 307 -6.58 12.58 27.15
CA LEU A 307 -6.27 11.55 28.15
C LEU A 307 -5.27 12.06 29.20
N ASP A 308 -4.22 12.76 28.78
CA ASP A 308 -3.24 13.37 29.70
C ASP A 308 -3.89 14.42 30.62
N ALA A 309 -4.80 15.23 30.07
CA ALA A 309 -5.59 16.21 30.83
C ALA A 309 -6.54 15.54 31.84
N ASP A 310 -7.30 14.52 31.42
CA ASP A 310 -8.22 13.78 32.32
C ASP A 310 -7.45 13.06 33.44
N LEU A 311 -6.31 12.44 33.14
CA LEU A 311 -5.40 11.84 34.13
C LEU A 311 -4.82 12.87 35.12
N SER A 312 -4.80 14.15 34.74
CA SER A 312 -4.40 15.26 35.61
C SER A 312 -5.56 15.84 36.42
N GLY A 313 -6.77 15.30 36.26
CA GLY A 313 -7.98 15.80 36.89
C GLY A 313 -8.66 16.94 36.12
N ASN A 314 -8.19 17.31 34.93
CA ASN A 314 -8.76 18.37 34.09
C ASN A 314 -9.71 17.79 33.03
N THR A 315 -10.76 17.08 33.45
CA THR A 315 -11.74 16.46 32.54
C THR A 315 -12.40 17.46 31.58
N GLY A 316 -12.63 18.72 32.00
CA GLY A 316 -13.17 19.77 31.13
C GLY A 316 -12.28 20.06 29.92
N GLU A 317 -10.97 20.20 30.15
CA GLU A 317 -9.96 20.33 29.09
C GLU A 317 -9.86 19.05 28.24
N GLY A 318 -9.96 17.88 28.88
CA GLY A 318 -10.01 16.59 28.19
C GLY A 318 -11.11 16.50 27.15
N ILE A 319 -12.32 16.97 27.49
CA ILE A 319 -13.46 17.03 26.56
C ILE A 319 -13.18 18.01 25.40
N ALA A 320 -12.58 19.16 25.67
CA ALA A 320 -12.24 20.14 24.64
C ALA A 320 -11.23 19.57 23.62
N TRP A 321 -10.24 18.80 24.08
CA TRP A 321 -9.31 18.06 23.22
C TRP A 321 -10.02 17.01 22.35
N LEU A 322 -10.99 16.26 22.89
CA LEU A 322 -11.77 15.31 22.08
C LEU A 322 -12.57 16.02 20.98
N ARG A 323 -13.15 17.19 21.28
CA ARG A 323 -13.84 18.02 20.28
C ARG A 323 -12.87 18.56 19.22
N ALA A 324 -11.66 18.97 19.61
CA ALA A 324 -10.61 19.32 18.66
C ALA A 324 -10.28 18.16 17.72
N GLY A 325 -10.18 16.93 18.26
CA GLY A 325 -9.96 15.72 17.47
C GLY A 325 -11.08 15.45 16.44
N MET A 326 -12.35 15.62 16.82
CA MET A 326 -13.47 15.50 15.88
C MET A 326 -13.41 16.55 14.76
N ASN A 327 -13.00 17.77 15.09
CA ASN A 327 -12.83 18.84 14.10
C ASN A 327 -11.70 18.51 13.11
N GLU A 328 -10.57 17.96 13.58
CA GLU A 328 -9.46 17.51 12.73
C GLU A 328 -9.90 16.41 11.73
N LEU A 329 -10.78 15.49 12.16
CA LEU A 329 -11.39 14.49 11.27
C LEU A 329 -12.36 15.11 10.24
N GLY A 330 -12.69 16.39 10.35
CA GLY A 330 -13.69 17.07 9.52
C GLY A 330 -15.13 16.70 9.91
N ILE A 331 -15.33 16.17 11.11
CA ILE A 331 -16.63 15.76 11.65
C ILE A 331 -17.08 16.84 12.64
N THR A 332 -17.35 18.04 12.14
CA THR A 332 -17.83 19.15 12.98
C THR A 332 -19.33 19.02 13.23
N GLY A 333 -19.72 18.86 14.50
CA GLY A 333 -21.02 19.32 14.99
C GLY A 333 -20.83 20.76 15.47
N SER A 334 -21.51 21.72 14.83
CA SER A 334 -21.51 23.11 15.30
C SER A 334 -22.02 23.17 16.73
N VAL A 335 -21.18 23.62 17.66
CA VAL A 335 -21.54 23.88 19.08
C VAL A 335 -22.06 25.32 19.22
N ALA A 336 -22.70 25.85 18.18
CA ALA A 336 -23.43 27.11 18.25
C ALA A 336 -24.91 26.86 17.96
N SER A 337 -25.72 26.96 19.02
CA SER A 337 -27.19 26.96 19.05
C SER A 337 -27.92 25.64 18.72
N GLY A 338 -28.86 25.27 19.59
CA GLY A 338 -29.57 24.00 19.58
C GLY A 338 -30.28 23.67 18.26
N GLY A 339 -29.96 22.51 17.69
CA GLY A 339 -30.59 21.97 16.48
C GLY A 339 -29.97 20.62 16.06
N PRO A 340 -30.69 19.77 15.30
CA PRO A 340 -30.51 18.32 15.28
C PRO A 340 -29.34 17.86 14.39
N SER A 341 -28.09 18.11 14.79
CA SER A 341 -26.90 17.69 14.03
C SER A 341 -26.22 16.40 14.54
N PHE A 342 -26.64 15.89 15.71
CA PHE A 342 -26.40 14.49 16.09
C PHE A 342 -27.08 13.51 15.13
N SER A 343 -28.02 13.96 14.29
CA SER A 343 -28.71 13.17 13.27
C SER A 343 -27.78 12.72 12.14
N LYS A 344 -26.84 13.55 11.68
CA LYS A 344 -25.88 13.16 10.61
C LYS A 344 -24.77 12.25 11.14
N LEU A 345 -24.28 12.51 12.35
CA LEU A 345 -23.35 11.61 13.02
C LEU A 345 -24.03 10.29 13.39
N LYS A 346 -25.27 10.31 13.90
CA LYS A 346 -26.08 9.10 14.04
C LYS A 346 -26.35 8.48 12.69
N SER A 347 -26.67 9.18 11.62
CA SER A 347 -26.97 8.54 10.33
C SER A 347 -25.72 7.90 9.72
N THR A 348 -24.53 8.51 9.85
CA THR A 348 -23.26 7.91 9.43
C THR A 348 -22.88 6.76 10.37
N ILE A 349 -22.85 6.95 11.69
CA ILE A 349 -22.55 5.88 12.66
C ILE A 349 -23.59 4.75 12.63
N GLN A 350 -24.87 5.04 12.38
CA GLN A 350 -25.99 4.10 12.35
C GLN A 350 -26.13 3.43 11.00
N SER A 351 -25.78 4.08 9.88
CA SER A 351 -25.60 3.41 8.58
C SER A 351 -24.39 2.49 8.59
N HIS A 352 -23.30 2.87 9.28
CA HIS A 352 -22.13 2.00 9.45
C HIS A 352 -22.34 0.90 10.51
N ARG A 353 -23.15 1.12 11.56
CA ARG A 353 -23.65 0.05 12.46
C ARG A 353 -24.64 -0.88 11.77
N ALA A 354 -25.45 -0.36 10.84
CA ALA A 354 -26.37 -1.14 9.99
C ALA A 354 -25.65 -1.81 8.81
N SER A 355 -24.36 -1.51 8.61
CA SER A 355 -23.48 -2.18 7.68
C SER A 355 -22.41 -2.99 8.43
N PRO A 356 -22.81 -3.99 9.25
CA PRO A 356 -21.84 -4.93 9.81
C PRO A 356 -21.05 -5.63 8.68
N HIS A 357 -21.58 -5.63 7.45
CA HIS A 357 -20.92 -6.15 6.26
C HIS A 357 -19.68 -5.38 5.79
N LEU A 358 -19.51 -4.10 6.14
CA LEU A 358 -18.32 -3.31 5.75
C LEU A 358 -17.07 -3.68 6.57
N LEU A 359 -17.27 -4.34 7.71
CA LEU A 359 -16.24 -4.74 8.66
C LEU A 359 -16.30 -6.24 8.96
N LYS A 360 -17.05 -7.02 8.16
CA LYS A 360 -17.10 -8.49 8.29
C LYS A 360 -15.76 -9.07 7.81
N PRO A 361 -15.03 -9.78 8.68
CA PRO A 361 -13.89 -10.59 8.25
C PRO A 361 -14.39 -11.69 7.30
N GLY A 362 -13.62 -11.98 6.25
CA GLY A 362 -13.99 -12.98 5.24
C GLY A 362 -14.77 -12.45 4.03
N SER A 363 -15.30 -11.22 4.09
CA SER A 363 -15.56 -10.47 2.85
C SER A 363 -14.29 -9.70 2.53
N SER A 364 -13.60 -10.05 1.44
CA SER A 364 -12.51 -9.27 0.88
C SER A 364 -13.06 -7.95 0.35
N ASN A 365 -13.57 -7.08 1.23
CA ASN A 365 -14.13 -5.81 0.84
C ASN A 365 -12.96 -4.95 0.36
N PRO A 366 -12.89 -4.60 -0.94
CA PRO A 366 -11.77 -3.84 -1.49
C PRO A 366 -11.61 -2.46 -0.84
N SER A 367 -12.66 -1.99 -0.14
CA SER A 367 -12.69 -0.68 0.50
C SER A 367 -12.12 -0.62 1.92
N TRP A 368 -11.82 -1.77 2.57
CA TRP A 368 -11.21 -1.73 3.92
C TRP A 368 -9.83 -1.08 3.85
N GLY A 369 -9.63 -0.06 4.69
CA GLY A 369 -8.41 0.72 4.77
C GLY A 369 -8.43 2.01 3.95
N LEU A 370 -9.40 2.24 3.06
CA LEU A 370 -9.44 3.47 2.25
C LEU A 370 -9.69 4.75 3.05
N ASP A 371 -10.24 4.64 4.26
CA ASP A 371 -10.49 5.76 5.18
C ASP A 371 -9.35 6.00 6.18
N ALA A 372 -8.22 5.28 6.05
CA ALA A 372 -7.08 5.34 6.96
C ALA A 372 -7.39 5.10 8.46
N GLY A 373 -8.56 4.53 8.79
CA GLY A 373 -9.02 4.35 10.18
C GLY A 373 -9.80 5.54 10.76
N LYS A 374 -10.23 6.48 9.91
CA LYS A 374 -11.06 7.63 10.28
C LYS A 374 -12.34 7.24 11.00
N LEU A 375 -13.03 6.21 10.54
CA LEU A 375 -14.23 5.72 11.20
C LEU A 375 -13.92 5.21 12.61
N GLU A 376 -12.89 4.40 12.77
CA GLU A 376 -12.50 3.81 14.07
C GLU A 376 -12.13 4.89 15.10
N GLU A 377 -11.32 5.87 14.69
CA GLU A 377 -10.93 6.96 15.58
C GLU A 377 -12.14 7.82 15.95
N SER A 378 -13.03 8.12 14.99
CA SER A 378 -14.26 8.88 15.27
C SER A 378 -15.16 8.19 16.30
N LEU A 379 -15.27 6.86 16.25
CA LEU A 379 -16.04 6.06 17.20
C LEU A 379 -15.39 6.09 18.58
N THR A 380 -14.06 6.01 18.62
CA THR A 380 -13.28 6.05 19.86
C THR A 380 -13.45 7.38 20.57
N ILE A 381 -13.25 8.49 19.85
CA ILE A 381 -13.44 9.85 20.38
C ILE A 381 -14.89 10.05 20.84
N SER A 382 -15.87 9.63 20.04
CA SER A 382 -17.30 9.74 20.39
C SER A 382 -17.68 8.95 21.65
N MET A 383 -17.07 7.78 21.87
CA MET A 383 -17.29 6.98 23.08
C MET A 383 -16.74 7.71 24.30
N LEU A 384 -15.50 8.19 24.22
CA LEU A 384 -14.83 8.91 25.31
C LEU A 384 -15.54 10.21 25.65
N GLU A 385 -15.94 11.00 24.65
CA GLU A 385 -16.60 12.28 24.87
C GLU A 385 -17.91 12.09 25.64
N LYS A 386 -18.75 11.13 25.23
CA LYS A 386 -20.00 10.82 25.93
C LYS A 386 -19.78 10.42 27.39
N LYS A 387 -18.73 9.63 27.64
CA LYS A 387 -18.38 9.18 28.98
C LYS A 387 -17.92 10.36 29.84
N TRP A 388 -16.98 11.16 29.35
CA TRP A 388 -16.40 12.27 30.08
C TRP A 388 -17.38 13.42 30.29
N VAL A 389 -18.22 13.74 29.31
CA VAL A 389 -19.31 14.72 29.51
C VAL A 389 -20.23 14.28 30.64
N LYS A 390 -20.64 13.01 30.66
CA LYS A 390 -21.49 12.49 31.75
C LYS A 390 -20.79 12.61 33.11
N ILE A 391 -19.51 12.25 33.21
CA ILE A 391 -18.75 12.35 34.47
C ILE A 391 -18.57 13.82 34.86
N ASN A 392 -18.29 14.71 33.91
CA ASN A 392 -18.11 16.12 34.18
C ASN A 392 -19.42 16.76 34.66
N ASP A 393 -20.54 16.49 34.00
CA ASP A 393 -21.84 17.06 34.37
C ASP A 393 -22.38 16.53 35.71
N THR A 394 -21.95 15.33 36.13
CA THR A 394 -22.44 14.69 37.37
C THR A 394 -21.51 14.82 38.56
N MET A 395 -20.19 14.87 38.35
CA MET A 395 -19.19 14.80 39.42
C MET A 395 -18.23 15.99 39.42
N ASN A 396 -17.60 16.32 38.28
CA ASN A 396 -16.46 17.25 38.28
C ASN A 396 -16.85 18.73 38.10
N VAL A 397 -17.96 18.98 37.38
CA VAL A 397 -18.55 20.30 37.07
C VAL A 397 -17.52 21.32 36.58
N GLN A 398 -16.59 20.88 35.72
CA GLN A 398 -15.55 21.76 35.18
C GLN A 398 -16.05 22.48 33.92
N LEU A 399 -15.61 23.72 33.72
CA LEU A 399 -15.84 24.44 32.47
C LEU A 399 -15.10 23.74 31.33
N ILE A 400 -15.77 23.57 30.19
CA ILE A 400 -15.16 23.02 28.97
C ILE A 400 -14.63 24.20 28.15
N PRO A 401 -13.30 24.37 27.98
CA PRO A 401 -12.73 25.45 27.18
C PRO A 401 -13.02 25.26 25.69
N GLU A 402 -12.75 26.31 24.91
CA GLU A 402 -12.86 26.24 23.45
C GLU A 402 -11.76 25.34 22.85
N SER A 403 -12.11 24.54 21.84
CA SER A 403 -11.21 23.55 21.24
C SER A 403 -10.20 24.13 20.25
N ALA A 404 -10.49 25.28 19.63
CA ALA A 404 -9.63 25.90 18.62
C ALA A 404 -8.27 26.39 19.17
N PRO A 405 -8.20 27.09 20.33
CA PRO A 405 -6.93 27.48 20.93
C PRO A 405 -6.04 26.28 21.31
N LEU A 406 -6.65 25.17 21.77
CA LEU A 406 -5.93 23.95 22.10
C LEU A 406 -5.32 23.30 20.85
N ALA A 407 -6.09 23.21 19.76
CA ALA A 407 -5.56 22.67 18.51
C ALA A 407 -4.38 23.51 17.97
N ALA A 408 -4.40 24.83 18.18
CA ALA A 408 -3.31 25.72 17.80
C ALA A 408 -2.06 25.58 18.69
N SER A 409 -2.20 25.09 19.93
CA SER A 409 -1.07 24.92 20.87
C SER A 409 -0.39 23.55 20.79
N MET A 410 -0.75 22.70 19.81
CA MET A 410 -0.13 21.39 19.63
C MET A 410 1.39 21.49 19.44
N PRO A 411 2.19 20.75 20.22
CA PRO A 411 3.65 20.74 20.07
C PRO A 411 4.09 19.97 18.82
N SER A 412 5.36 20.06 18.47
CA SER A 412 5.92 19.24 17.38
C SER A 412 5.97 17.76 17.72
N GLY A 413 5.86 16.95 16.66
CA GLY A 413 5.98 15.50 16.73
C GLY A 413 7.31 15.02 17.28
N ARG A 414 7.36 13.75 17.67
CA ARG A 414 8.59 13.04 18.02
C ARG A 414 8.74 11.80 17.16
N ASP A 415 9.83 11.70 16.42
CA ASP A 415 10.14 10.50 15.65
C ASP A 415 10.64 9.36 16.53
N ILE A 416 10.27 8.15 16.15
CA ILE A 416 10.70 6.92 16.84
C ILE A 416 11.50 5.98 15.92
N TYR A 417 11.16 5.96 14.63
CA TYR A 417 11.86 5.13 13.66
C TYR A 417 12.92 5.97 12.93
N LYS A 418 14.11 5.40 12.82
CA LYS A 418 15.09 5.80 11.81
C LYS A 418 15.16 4.64 10.82
N ALA A 419 14.97 4.96 9.54
CA ALA A 419 15.04 4.00 8.46
C ALA A 419 16.41 3.30 8.47
N ASN A 420 16.41 1.97 8.57
CA ASN A 420 17.61 1.21 8.26
C ASN A 420 17.67 1.07 6.74
N ALA A 421 18.78 1.49 6.14
CA ALA A 421 18.96 1.38 4.71
C ALA A 421 18.84 -0.10 4.28
N TRP A 422 17.90 -0.38 3.38
CA TRP A 422 17.79 -1.70 2.78
C TRP A 422 19.06 -1.97 1.97
N LYS A 423 19.62 -3.17 2.16
CA LYS A 423 20.76 -3.64 1.38
C LYS A 423 20.32 -4.85 0.58
N PRO A 424 20.43 -4.82 -0.75
CA PRO A 424 20.15 -5.99 -1.55
C PRO A 424 21.07 -7.14 -1.16
N VAL A 425 20.53 -8.36 -1.16
CA VAL A 425 21.33 -9.57 -1.03
C VAL A 425 22.02 -9.79 -2.38
N PRO A 426 23.36 -9.74 -2.45
CA PRO A 426 24.06 -10.03 -3.70
C PRO A 426 23.98 -11.52 -4.01
N LEU A 427 24.13 -11.86 -5.29
CA LEU A 427 24.20 -13.24 -5.75
C LEU A 427 25.42 -13.93 -5.11
N ALA A 428 25.26 -15.14 -4.59
CA ALA A 428 26.35 -15.83 -3.90
C ALA A 428 27.49 -16.17 -4.87
N ALA A 429 28.75 -16.14 -4.40
CA ALA A 429 29.90 -16.49 -5.22
C ALA A 429 29.79 -17.90 -5.83
N GLU A 430 29.24 -18.86 -5.07
CA GLU A 430 28.99 -20.22 -5.57
C GLU A 430 27.96 -20.26 -6.70
N GLU A 431 26.93 -19.41 -6.64
CA GLU A 431 25.92 -19.30 -7.70
C GLU A 431 26.51 -18.63 -8.94
N LEU A 432 27.28 -17.57 -8.77
CA LEU A 432 28.02 -16.92 -9.86
C LEU A 432 28.98 -17.89 -10.54
N ALA A 433 29.76 -18.66 -9.77
CA ALA A 433 30.68 -19.66 -10.32
C ALA A 433 29.98 -20.70 -11.20
N LYS A 434 28.76 -21.13 -10.83
CA LYS A 434 27.94 -22.05 -11.66
C LYS A 434 27.55 -21.42 -12.99
N MET A 435 27.42 -20.09 -13.05
CA MET A 435 27.00 -19.38 -14.27
C MET A 435 28.10 -19.22 -15.33
N ARG A 436 29.33 -19.63 -15.01
CA ARG A 436 30.43 -19.71 -15.99
C ARG A 436 30.25 -20.85 -16.98
N ALA A 437 29.49 -21.88 -16.59
CA ALA A 437 29.13 -22.97 -17.49
C ALA A 437 28.01 -22.53 -18.46
N PRO A 438 28.02 -23.02 -19.72
CA PRO A 438 26.87 -22.93 -20.62
C PRO A 438 25.63 -23.60 -19.99
N ILE A 439 24.45 -23.12 -20.36
CA ILE A 439 23.17 -23.55 -19.79
C ILE A 439 22.99 -25.07 -19.99
N HIS A 440 23.01 -25.83 -18.90
CA HIS A 440 22.34 -27.12 -18.83
C HIS A 440 20.94 -26.90 -18.28
N ASN A 441 19.95 -27.60 -18.83
CA ASN A 441 18.54 -27.53 -18.38
C ASN A 441 18.48 -27.61 -16.85
N ASP A 442 18.09 -26.51 -16.20
CA ASP A 442 18.07 -26.41 -14.75
C ASP A 442 16.80 -27.08 -14.21
N ASP A 443 16.93 -28.35 -13.80
CA ASP A 443 15.87 -29.15 -13.17
C ASP A 443 15.25 -28.45 -11.94
N GLY A 444 15.99 -27.55 -11.28
CA GLY A 444 15.52 -26.80 -10.12
C GLY A 444 14.46 -25.76 -10.47
N LEU A 445 14.62 -25.07 -11.60
CA LEU A 445 13.68 -24.06 -12.06
C LEU A 445 12.36 -24.69 -12.55
N GLN A 446 12.47 -25.82 -13.27
CA GLN A 446 11.30 -26.59 -13.72
C GLN A 446 10.51 -27.14 -12.54
N ARG A 447 11.21 -27.65 -11.51
CA ARG A 447 10.57 -28.10 -10.26
C ARG A 447 9.85 -26.95 -9.57
N ARG A 448 10.45 -25.76 -9.52
CA ARG A 448 9.85 -24.59 -8.87
C ARG A 448 8.63 -24.05 -9.62
N LEU A 449 8.65 -24.03 -10.95
CA LEU A 449 7.47 -23.72 -11.76
C LEU A 449 6.33 -24.72 -11.47
N GLY A 450 6.67 -26.01 -11.34
CA GLY A 450 5.75 -27.07 -10.90
C GLY A 450 5.19 -26.87 -9.48
N GLU A 451 6.04 -26.54 -8.50
CA GLU A 451 5.64 -26.25 -7.11
C GLU A 451 4.71 -25.04 -6.99
N LEU A 452 4.91 -24.04 -7.86
CA LEU A 452 4.05 -22.87 -7.94
C LEU A 452 2.72 -23.14 -8.68
N GLY A 453 2.53 -24.34 -9.23
CA GLY A 453 1.38 -24.72 -10.04
C GLY A 453 1.27 -23.90 -11.33
N ILE A 454 2.41 -23.44 -11.85
CA ILE A 454 2.51 -22.62 -13.05
C ILE A 454 2.75 -23.59 -14.21
N GLY A 455 1.68 -24.03 -14.86
CA GLY A 455 1.78 -24.81 -16.10
C GLY A 455 2.37 -23.95 -17.22
N ASP A 456 3.11 -24.60 -18.12
CA ASP A 456 3.69 -23.99 -19.32
C ASP A 456 2.56 -23.52 -20.23
N SER A 457 2.15 -22.26 -20.08
CA SER A 457 1.14 -21.60 -20.89
C SER A 457 1.85 -20.65 -21.84
N SER A 458 2.36 -21.22 -22.94
CA SER A 458 2.55 -20.51 -24.19
C SER A 458 1.18 -19.99 -24.68
N ASP A 459 1.18 -18.76 -25.15
CA ASP A 459 0.17 -18.10 -25.99
C ASP A 459 -1.24 -17.84 -25.44
N GLU A 460 -1.42 -16.63 -24.89
CA GLU A 460 -2.58 -15.75 -25.17
C GLU A 460 -2.10 -14.28 -25.00
N GLU A 461 -1.20 -13.82 -25.86
CA GLU A 461 -0.97 -12.38 -26.07
C GLU A 461 -1.40 -12.06 -27.50
N GLY A 462 -2.67 -11.65 -27.67
CA GLY A 462 -3.19 -11.23 -28.99
C GLY A 462 -4.72 -11.14 -29.16
N ALA A 463 -5.53 -11.76 -28.30
CA ALA A 463 -6.98 -11.85 -28.56
C ALA A 463 -7.82 -10.64 -28.09
N ASP A 464 -7.32 -9.83 -27.16
CA ASP A 464 -8.11 -8.76 -26.53
C ASP A 464 -8.09 -7.41 -27.29
N GLU A 465 -7.20 -7.24 -28.27
CA GLU A 465 -7.06 -5.96 -29.00
C GLU A 465 -7.68 -5.98 -30.41
N MET A 466 -8.01 -7.16 -30.97
CA MET A 466 -8.52 -7.27 -32.35
C MET A 466 -9.99 -7.68 -32.49
N THR A 467 -10.72 -7.93 -31.40
CA THR A 467 -12.16 -8.32 -31.42
C THR A 467 -13.15 -7.23 -30.98
N ARG A 468 -12.71 -5.97 -30.83
CA ARG A 468 -13.61 -4.84 -30.56
C ARG A 468 -13.55 -3.76 -31.63
N GLN A 469 -13.54 -4.16 -32.90
CA GLN A 469 -14.04 -3.26 -33.95
C GLN A 469 -15.56 -3.17 -33.82
N THR A 470 -16.00 -1.95 -33.56
CA THR A 470 -17.35 -1.48 -33.31
C THR A 470 -18.33 -1.90 -34.40
N GLY A 471 -19.14 -2.91 -34.14
CA GLY A 471 -20.46 -3.04 -34.78
C GLY A 471 -21.45 -2.05 -34.15
N PRO A 472 -22.39 -1.47 -34.91
CA PRO A 472 -23.39 -0.58 -34.35
C PRO A 472 -24.23 -1.32 -33.29
N VAL A 473 -24.56 -0.59 -32.22
CA VAL A 473 -25.23 -1.12 -31.03
C VAL A 473 -26.59 -1.70 -31.42
N GLY A 474 -26.79 -3.01 -31.19
CA GLY A 474 -28.07 -3.70 -31.41
C GLY A 474 -28.03 -4.99 -32.25
N ALA A 475 -26.88 -5.43 -32.76
CA ALA A 475 -26.79 -6.68 -33.52
C ALA A 475 -26.68 -7.93 -32.63
N PHE A 476 -27.54 -8.92 -32.88
CA PHE A 476 -27.52 -10.24 -32.23
C PHE A 476 -26.32 -11.07 -32.74
N PRO A 477 -25.66 -11.90 -31.91
CA PRO A 477 -24.50 -12.68 -32.35
C PRO A 477 -24.87 -13.67 -33.47
N GLY A 478 -24.27 -13.52 -34.66
CA GLY A 478 -24.41 -14.46 -35.79
C GLY A 478 -24.66 -13.86 -37.18
N THR A 479 -24.79 -12.54 -37.33
CA THR A 479 -25.23 -11.91 -38.61
C THR A 479 -24.12 -11.22 -39.40
N HIS A 480 -22.87 -11.70 -39.35
CA HIS A 480 -21.73 -11.06 -40.04
C HIS A 480 -21.64 -11.36 -41.55
N THR A 481 -22.45 -12.25 -42.12
CA THR A 481 -22.27 -12.74 -43.50
C THR A 481 -23.17 -12.08 -44.56
N HIS A 482 -24.07 -11.16 -44.20
CA HIS A 482 -25.09 -10.66 -45.15
C HIS A 482 -24.98 -9.19 -45.60
N TYR A 483 -23.94 -8.43 -45.22
CA TYR A 483 -23.81 -7.01 -45.61
C TYR A 483 -22.55 -6.69 -46.42
N SER A 484 -22.20 -7.53 -47.40
CA SER A 484 -21.20 -7.14 -48.40
C SER A 484 -21.47 -7.77 -49.75
N ARG A 485 -22.44 -7.21 -50.49
CA ARG A 485 -22.34 -7.14 -51.96
C ARG A 485 -23.36 -6.17 -52.55
N ASN A 486 -22.87 -5.37 -53.49
CA ASN A 486 -23.55 -4.51 -54.49
C ASN A 486 -23.69 -3.03 -54.15
N ASN A 487 -22.64 -2.29 -54.50
CA ASN A 487 -22.81 -1.05 -55.25
C ASN A 487 -21.76 -1.01 -56.37
N ARG A 488 -22.06 -1.66 -57.50
CA ARG A 488 -21.42 -1.40 -58.79
C ARG A 488 -22.47 -0.69 -59.63
N GLY A 489 -22.07 0.47 -60.14
CA GLY A 489 -22.95 1.42 -60.81
C GLY A 489 -23.64 0.87 -62.05
N ASP A 490 -24.82 1.43 -62.28
CA ASP A 490 -25.44 1.57 -63.58
C ASP A 490 -24.48 2.24 -64.57
N GLU A 491 -24.34 1.68 -65.77
CA GLU A 491 -24.80 2.34 -67.00
C GLU A 491 -24.65 1.44 -68.24
N ALA A 492 -25.64 1.61 -69.14
CA ALA A 492 -25.66 1.32 -70.58
C ALA A 492 -26.23 -0.02 -71.12
N TYR A 493 -27.53 0.03 -71.44
CA TYR A 493 -28.16 -0.26 -72.74
C TYR A 493 -27.49 -1.27 -73.72
N PHE A 494 -28.11 -2.44 -73.92
CA PHE A 494 -29.00 -2.78 -75.05
C PHE A 494 -29.61 -4.16 -74.86
#